data_AF-A0A7D7ZP83-F1
#
_entry.id   AF-A0A7D7ZP83-F1
#
_cell.length_a   1.000
_cell.length_b   1.000
_cell.length_c   1.000
_cell.angle_alpha   90.00
_cell.angle_beta   90.00
_cell.angle_gamma   90.00
#
_symmetry.space_group_name_H-M   'P 1'
#
loop_
_entity.id
_entity.type
_entity.pdbx_description
1 polymer ?
#
loop_
_entity_poly.entity_id
_entity_poly.type
_entity_poly.pdbx_seq_one_letter_code
_entity_poly.pdbx_strand_id
1 'polypeptide(L)'
;MNASKQLMQVTDSANELLTTIENESWDEAIALSLQWDKRVRTFIHSLSAEQFIAMKSEIEIIVSQNNSIEKRLVAMRAKVLTQIQENNTSRSAIQLYNSAV
;
A
#
# COMPACT_ATOMS: atom_id res chain seq x y z
N MET A 1 17.38 18.11 -12.82
CA MET A 1 17.26 17.00 -11.85
C MET A 1 17.40 15.70 -12.64
N ASN A 2 18.18 14.70 -12.18
CA ASN A 2 18.47 13.49 -12.96
C ASN A 2 17.33 12.45 -12.78
N ALA A 3 16.71 12.00 -13.87
CA ALA A 3 15.61 11.04 -13.87
C ALA A 3 15.95 9.73 -13.13
N SER A 4 17.19 9.23 -13.25
CA SER A 4 17.62 8.03 -12.52
C SER A 4 17.62 8.22 -11.00
N LYS A 5 17.94 9.43 -10.52
CA LYS A 5 17.89 9.74 -9.08
C LYS A 5 16.44 9.78 -8.57
N GLN A 6 15.52 10.32 -9.35
CA GLN A 6 14.10 10.36 -8.99
C GLN A 6 13.49 8.95 -9.00
N LEU A 7 13.85 8.14 -10.00
CA LEU A 7 13.45 6.73 -10.06
C LEU A 7 13.91 5.97 -8.81
N MET A 8 15.18 6.09 -8.43
CA MET A 8 15.70 5.44 -7.22
C MET A 8 14.89 5.81 -5.98
N GLN A 9 14.55 7.10 -5.82
CA GLN A 9 13.70 7.54 -4.71
C GLN A 9 12.28 6.96 -4.74
N VAL A 10 11.69 6.77 -5.94
CA VAL A 10 10.38 6.10 -6.09
C VAL A 10 10.49 4.63 -5.68
N THR A 11 11.52 3.94 -6.12
CA THR A 11 11.74 2.52 -5.79
C THR A 11 12.04 2.31 -4.31
N ASP A 12 12.86 3.16 -3.70
CA ASP A 12 13.20 3.09 -2.27
C ASP A 12 11.94 3.30 -1.41
N SER A 13 11.12 4.30 -1.75
CA SER A 13 9.85 4.54 -1.03
C SER A 13 8.81 3.44 -1.23
N ALA A 14 8.80 2.76 -2.38
CA ALA A 14 7.98 1.55 -2.56
C ALA A 14 8.43 0.40 -1.64
N ASN A 15 9.75 0.21 -1.51
CA ASN A 15 10.30 -0.84 -0.65
C ASN A 15 10.01 -0.56 0.84
N GLU A 16 10.17 0.69 1.27
CA GLU A 16 9.81 1.12 2.63
C GLU A 16 8.32 0.86 2.93
N LEU A 17 7.43 1.21 2.00
CA LEU A 17 6.00 0.93 2.12
C LEU A 17 5.72 -0.58 2.21
N LEU A 18 6.37 -1.40 1.38
CA LEU A 18 6.21 -2.85 1.41
C LEU A 18 6.65 -3.44 2.76
N THR A 19 7.80 -3.01 3.30
CA THR A 19 8.26 -3.43 4.63
C THR A 19 7.31 -2.99 5.73
N THR A 20 6.76 -1.78 5.64
CA THR A 20 5.80 -1.27 6.64
C THR A 20 4.50 -2.07 6.63
N ILE A 21 4.01 -2.44 5.44
CA ILE A 21 2.87 -3.34 5.25
C ILE A 21 3.18 -4.74 5.81
N GLU A 22 4.38 -5.25 5.61
CA GLU A 22 4.83 -6.54 6.18
C GLU A 22 4.84 -6.55 7.71
N ASN A 23 5.22 -5.42 8.30
CA ASN A 23 5.23 -5.23 9.75
C ASN A 23 3.86 -4.88 10.34
N GLU A 24 2.79 -4.95 9.54
CA GLU A 24 1.41 -4.60 9.93
C GLU A 24 1.25 -3.20 10.56
N SER A 25 2.14 -2.27 10.23
CA SER A 25 2.13 -0.89 10.75
C SER A 25 1.22 0.00 9.91
N TRP A 26 -0.10 -0.21 10.02
CA TRP A 26 -1.08 0.30 9.04
C TRP A 26 -1.22 1.81 8.96
N ASP A 27 -1.18 2.52 10.10
CA ASP A 27 -1.28 3.98 10.09
C ASP A 27 -0.09 4.60 9.33
N GLU A 28 1.11 4.04 9.52
CA GLU A 28 2.32 4.44 8.82
C GLU A 28 2.25 4.03 7.33
N ALA A 29 1.79 2.81 7.04
CA ALA A 29 1.63 2.33 5.66
C ALA A 29 0.67 3.22 4.85
N ILE A 30 -0.41 3.73 5.46
CA ILE A 30 -1.33 4.67 4.82
C ILE A 30 -0.59 5.97 4.47
N ALA A 31 0.13 6.55 5.42
CA ALA A 31 0.87 7.79 5.19
C ALA A 31 1.94 7.62 4.09
N LEU A 32 2.68 6.52 4.12
CA LEU A 32 3.70 6.19 3.11
C LEU A 32 3.06 5.94 1.73
N SER A 33 1.88 5.32 1.65
CA SER A 33 1.18 5.10 0.38
C SER A 33 0.83 6.40 -0.35
N LEU A 34 0.38 7.41 0.39
CA LEU A 34 0.06 8.74 -0.15
C LEU A 34 1.32 9.46 -0.63
N GLN A 35 2.42 9.35 0.12
CA GLN A 35 3.70 9.92 -0.28
C GLN A 35 4.25 9.25 -1.52
N TRP A 36 4.15 7.92 -1.60
CA TRP A 36 4.62 7.13 -2.73
C TRP A 36 3.83 7.45 -4.01
N ASP A 37 2.50 7.51 -3.95
CA ASP A 37 1.66 7.93 -5.10
C ASP A 37 2.08 9.31 -5.63
N LYS A 38 2.27 10.29 -4.72
CA LYS A 38 2.75 11.62 -5.10
C LYS A 38 4.13 11.58 -5.79
N ARG A 39 5.04 10.73 -5.32
CA ARG A 39 6.38 10.55 -5.91
C ARG A 39 6.30 9.93 -7.30
N VAL A 40 5.51 8.87 -7.48
CA VAL A 40 5.29 8.22 -8.78
C VAL A 40 4.72 9.23 -9.78
N ARG A 41 3.66 9.96 -9.41
CA ARG A 41 3.07 10.99 -10.28
C ARG A 41 4.09 12.05 -10.66
N THR A 42 4.85 12.55 -9.70
CA THR A 42 5.86 13.58 -9.95
C THR A 42 6.95 13.06 -10.88
N PHE A 43 7.40 11.82 -10.70
CA PHE A 43 8.40 11.18 -11.54
C PHE A 43 7.90 11.03 -12.98
N ILE A 44 6.73 10.42 -13.19
CA ILE A 44 6.18 10.19 -14.54
C ILE A 44 5.99 11.52 -15.28
N HIS A 45 5.44 12.55 -14.64
CA HIS A 45 5.25 13.86 -15.29
C HIS A 45 6.57 14.61 -15.55
N SER A 46 7.67 14.21 -14.91
CA SER A 46 8.99 14.82 -15.13
C SER A 46 9.76 14.20 -16.30
N LEU A 47 9.31 13.06 -16.84
CA LEU A 47 9.96 12.39 -17.96
C LEU A 47 9.52 12.99 -19.29
N SER A 48 10.47 13.20 -20.20
CA SER A 48 10.15 13.35 -21.61
C SER A 48 9.69 12.01 -22.21
N ALA A 49 9.05 12.05 -23.38
CA ALA A 49 8.63 10.83 -24.08
C ALA A 49 9.81 9.88 -24.38
N GLU A 50 10.98 10.43 -24.76
CA GLU A 50 12.20 9.66 -25.01
C GLU A 50 12.75 9.02 -23.73
N GLN A 51 12.74 9.75 -22.61
CA GLN A 51 13.15 9.21 -21.31
C GLN A 51 12.20 8.14 -20.81
N PHE A 52 10.89 8.32 -21.02
CA PHE A 52 9.88 7.33 -20.67
C PHE A 52 10.11 6.01 -21.43
N ILE A 53 10.40 6.09 -22.73
CA ILE A 53 10.71 4.91 -23.55
C ILE A 53 12.02 4.26 -23.08
N ALA A 54 13.06 5.06 -22.81
CA ALA A 54 14.36 4.55 -22.36
C ALA A 54 14.29 3.88 -20.98
N MET A 55 13.37 4.31 -20.11
CA MET A 55 13.21 3.82 -18.74
C MET A 55 12.04 2.84 -18.56
N LYS A 56 11.54 2.27 -19.67
CA LYS A 56 10.34 1.43 -19.66
C LYS A 56 10.47 0.24 -18.70
N SER A 57 11.63 -0.42 -18.66
CA SER A 57 11.83 -1.59 -17.80
C SER A 57 11.75 -1.24 -16.31
N GLU A 58 12.22 -0.06 -15.96
CA GLU A 58 12.23 0.45 -14.59
C GLU A 58 10.84 0.94 -14.16
N ILE A 59 10.07 1.47 -15.11
CA ILE A 59 8.65 1.78 -14.89
C ILE A 59 7.84 0.48 -14.68
N GLU A 60 8.16 -0.60 -15.40
CA GLU A 60 7.54 -1.90 -15.17
C GLU A 60 7.83 -2.45 -13.75
N ILE A 61 9.00 -2.15 -13.17
CA ILE A 61 9.30 -2.46 -11.76
C ILE A 61 8.37 -1.69 -10.82
N ILE A 62 8.17 -0.39 -11.05
CA ILE A 62 7.24 0.42 -10.25
C ILE A 62 5.81 -0.15 -10.33
N VAL A 63 5.36 -0.55 -11.52
CA VAL A 63 4.04 -1.17 -11.72
C VAL A 63 3.94 -2.50 -10.96
N SER A 64 4.99 -3.32 -10.99
CA SER A 64 5.04 -4.58 -10.24
C SER A 64 4.96 -4.34 -8.72
N GLN A 65 5.67 -3.34 -8.21
CA GLN A 65 5.59 -2.92 -6.81
C GLN A 65 4.17 -2.44 -6.45
N ASN A 66 3.53 -1.66 -7.31
CA ASN A 66 2.13 -1.23 -7.13
C ASN A 66 1.18 -2.42 -6.97
N ASN A 67 1.29 -3.40 -7.88
CA ASN A 67 0.47 -4.60 -7.85
C ASN A 67 0.70 -5.43 -6.57
N SER A 68 1.92 -5.46 -6.05
CA SER A 68 2.25 -6.13 -4.78
C SER A 68 1.59 -5.42 -3.59
N ILE A 69 1.69 -4.08 -3.54
CA ILE A 69 1.06 -3.24 -2.52
C ILE A 69 -0.46 -3.46 -2.52
N GLU A 70 -1.11 -3.35 -3.69
CA GLU A 70 -2.56 -3.56 -3.83
C GLU A 70 -3.01 -4.93 -3.31
N LYS A 71 -2.31 -6.01 -3.69
CA LYS A 71 -2.62 -7.37 -3.21
C LYS A 71 -2.58 -7.46 -1.69
N ARG A 72 -1.57 -6.86 -1.06
CA ARG A 72 -1.41 -6.86 0.40
C ARG A 72 -2.50 -6.04 1.09
N LEU A 73 -2.84 -4.88 0.53
CA LEU A 73 -3.94 -4.04 1.04
C LEU A 73 -5.29 -4.75 0.95
N VAL A 74 -5.57 -5.46 -0.14
CA VAL A 74 -6.79 -6.28 -0.30
C VAL A 74 -6.85 -7.40 0.73
N ALA A 75 -5.74 -8.11 0.94
CA ALA A 75 -5.65 -9.16 1.96
C ALA A 75 -5.89 -8.61 3.39
N MET A 76 -5.33 -7.44 3.69
CA MET A 76 -5.53 -6.78 4.98
C MET A 76 -6.99 -6.36 5.18
N ARG A 77 -7.63 -5.77 4.16
CA ARG A 77 -9.05 -5.43 4.21
C ARG A 77 -9.91 -6.66 4.53
N ALA A 78 -9.59 -7.81 3.95
CA ALA A 78 -10.28 -9.06 4.27
C ALA A 78 -10.10 -9.47 5.74
N LYS A 79 -8.87 -9.41 6.26
CA LYS A 79 -8.54 -9.71 7.68
C LYS A 79 -9.35 -8.82 8.64
N VAL A 80 -9.39 -7.51 8.39
CA VAL A 80 -10.14 -6.55 9.21
C VAL A 80 -11.65 -6.84 9.19
N LEU A 81 -12.21 -7.17 8.03
CA LEU A 81 -13.64 -7.53 7.93
C LEU A 81 -13.96 -8.79 8.73
N THR A 82 -13.10 -9.80 8.69
CA THR A 82 -13.25 -11.01 9.51
C THR A 82 -13.23 -10.68 11.00
N GLN A 83 -12.26 -9.86 11.47
CA GLN A 83 -12.17 -9.46 12.87
C GLN A 83 -13.40 -8.66 13.34
N ILE A 84 -13.94 -7.77 12.48
CA ILE A 84 -15.18 -7.05 12.78
C ILE A 84 -16.35 -8.03 12.94
N GLN A 85 -16.44 -9.03 12.06
CA GLN A 85 -17.49 -10.04 12.12
C GLN A 85 -17.40 -10.89 13.40
N GLU A 86 -16.20 -11.33 13.77
CA GLU A 86 -15.94 -12.07 15.02
C GLU A 86 -16.29 -11.25 16.26
N ASN A 87 -15.92 -9.97 16.28
CA ASN A 87 -16.26 -9.05 17.37
C ASN A 87 -17.77 -8.84 17.49
N ASN A 88 -18.48 -8.68 16.37
CA ASN A 88 -19.93 -8.53 16.37
C ASN A 88 -20.63 -9.79 16.88
N THR A 89 -20.18 -10.98 16.46
CA THR A 89 -20.69 -12.25 16.98
C THR A 89 -20.47 -12.37 18.49
N SER A 90 -19.25 -12.04 18.96
CA SER A 90 -18.90 -12.07 20.39
C SER A 90 -19.77 -11.10 21.19
N ARG A 91 -19.98 -9.88 20.69
CA ARG A 91 -20.83 -8.88 21.32
C ARG A 91 -22.28 -9.35 21.43
N SER A 92 -22.83 -9.96 20.37
CA SER A 92 -24.19 -10.51 20.38
C SER A 92 -24.33 -11.66 21.39
N ALA A 93 -23.33 -12.54 21.49
CA ALA A 93 -23.33 -13.61 22.48
C ALA A 93 -23.34 -13.07 23.93
N ILE A 94 -22.53 -12.05 24.22
CA ILE A 94 -22.50 -11.38 25.53
C ILE A 94 -23.86 -10.73 25.84
N GLN A 95 -24.47 -10.06 24.87
CA GLN A 95 -25.79 -9.44 25.05
C GLN A 95 -26.88 -10.48 25.34
N LEU A 96 -26.87 -11.61 24.64
CA LEU A 96 -27.81 -12.71 24.90
C LEU A 96 -27.63 -13.30 26.30
N TYR A 97 -26.39 -13.53 26.72
CA TYR A 97 -26.10 -14.01 28.08
C TYR A 97 -26.59 -13.04 29.15
N ASN A 98 -26.28 -11.75 29.03
CA ASN A 98 -26.70 -10.72 29.99
C ASN A 98 -28.22 -10.51 30.04
N SER A 99 -28.96 -10.90 28.99
CA SER A 99 -30.42 -10.80 28.96
C SER A 99 -31.13 -12.05 29.51
N ALA A 100 -30.38 -13.13 29.74
CA ALA A 100 -30.87 -14.41 30.24
C ALA A 100 -30.58 -14.65 31.74
N VAL A 101 -29.80 -13.76 32.36
CA VAL A 101 -29.48 -13.72 33.80
C VAL A 101 -30.25 -12.58 34.46
#